data_AF-A0A1I4S1X5-F1
#
_entry.id   AF-A0A1I4S1X5-F1
#
_cell.length_a   1.000
_cell.length_b   1.000
_cell.length_c   1.000
_cell.angle_alpha   90.00
_cell.angle_beta   90.00
_cell.angle_gamma   90.00
#
_symmetry.space_group_name_H-M   'P 1'
#
loop_
_entity.id
_entity.type
_entity.pdbx_description
1 polymer ?
#
loop_
_entity_poly.entity_id
_entity_poly.type
_entity_poly.pdbx_seq_one_letter_code
_entity_poly.pdbx_strand_id
1 'polypeptide(L)'
;MNTPSAPPAPGSAGMVVPVSRLVKAGLRRVTDAIADTAPAPVEDLHAHAARSRRLSKLYARRARWFAVLERDTVRQHHIPLVYVQAVVEAGCSADREARFWTDTADDWQALIEARPTSDVAGAMSNWHELGLPDEPPAPSSPAGSIR
;
A
#
# COMPACT_ATOMS: atom_id res chain seq x y z
N MET A 1 -12.66 47.67 -46.10
CA MET A 1 -11.41 47.37 -45.37
C MET A 1 -11.68 46.14 -44.52
N ASN A 2 -11.27 44.95 -44.97
CA ASN A 2 -11.43 43.70 -44.22
C ASN A 2 -10.05 43.18 -43.86
N THR A 3 -9.71 43.19 -42.57
CA THR A 3 -8.51 42.53 -42.04
C THR A 3 -8.72 41.02 -42.01
N PRO A 4 -7.78 40.20 -42.54
CA PRO A 4 -7.87 38.76 -42.41
C PRO A 4 -7.57 38.35 -40.95
N SER A 5 -8.52 37.66 -40.34
CA SER A 5 -8.36 37.05 -39.02
C SER A 5 -7.31 35.94 -39.11
N ALA A 6 -6.29 36.00 -38.25
CA ALA A 6 -5.28 34.95 -38.11
C ALA A 6 -5.92 33.63 -37.65
N PRO A 7 -5.43 32.46 -38.11
CA PRO A 7 -5.90 31.18 -37.64
C PRO A 7 -5.61 31.01 -36.13
N PRO A 8 -6.51 30.38 -35.36
CA PRO A 8 -6.27 30.11 -33.96
C PRO A 8 -5.01 29.25 -33.81
N ALA A 9 -4.13 29.63 -32.89
CA ALA A 9 -2.99 28.81 -32.50
C ALA A 9 -3.48 27.39 -32.17
N PRO A 10 -2.77 26.32 -32.56
CA PRO A 10 -3.14 24.97 -32.19
C PRO A 10 -3.18 24.89 -30.67
N GLY A 11 -4.41 24.93 -30.14
CA GLY A 11 -4.70 24.89 -28.72
C GLY A 11 -4.11 23.62 -28.15
N SER A 12 -3.47 23.76 -26.99
CA SER A 12 -3.02 22.72 -26.07
C SER A 12 -3.76 21.41 -26.27
N ALA A 13 -3.20 20.53 -27.09
CA ALA A 13 -3.65 19.15 -27.18
C ALA A 13 -3.54 18.58 -25.76
N GLY A 14 -4.68 18.29 -25.13
CA GLY A 14 -4.72 17.72 -23.79
C GLY A 14 -3.82 16.50 -23.77
N MET A 15 -2.69 16.60 -23.06
CA MET A 15 -1.70 15.54 -23.02
C MET A 15 -2.34 14.31 -22.39
N VAL A 16 -2.60 13.27 -23.19
CA VAL A 16 -3.15 12.01 -22.70
C VAL A 16 -2.11 11.40 -21.77
N VAL A 17 -2.42 11.37 -20.47
CA VAL A 17 -1.53 10.78 -19.46
C VAL A 17 -1.59 9.25 -19.59
N PRO A 18 -0.46 8.56 -19.80
CA PRO A 18 -0.46 7.09 -19.86
C PRO A 18 -0.98 6.47 -18.56
N VAL A 19 -1.78 5.41 -18.67
CA VAL A 19 -2.36 4.69 -17.51
C VAL A 19 -1.27 4.21 -16.56
N SER A 20 -0.15 3.69 -17.09
CA SER A 20 1.02 3.31 -16.29
C SER A 20 1.58 4.45 -15.42
N ARG A 21 1.58 5.69 -15.93
CA ARG A 21 2.03 6.88 -15.17
C ARG A 21 1.03 7.24 -14.07
N LEU A 22 -0.27 7.14 -14.36
CA LEU A 22 -1.33 7.35 -13.37
C LEU A 22 -1.26 6.31 -12.26
N VAL A 23 -1.16 5.02 -12.60
CA VAL A 23 -1.05 3.94 -11.64
C VAL A 23 0.21 4.08 -10.79
N LYS A 24 1.38 4.37 -11.39
CA LYS A 24 2.63 4.60 -10.64
C LYS A 24 2.46 5.70 -9.59
N ALA A 25 1.86 6.83 -9.96
CA ALA A 25 1.60 7.92 -9.02
C ALA A 25 0.59 7.53 -7.92
N GLY A 26 -0.44 6.76 -8.29
CA GLY A 26 -1.44 6.23 -7.36
C GLY A 26 -0.85 5.26 -6.34
N LEU A 27 -0.07 4.29 -6.80
CA LEU A 27 0.62 3.32 -5.96
C LEU A 27 1.60 4.00 -5.01
N ARG A 28 2.42 4.94 -5.51
CA ARG A 28 3.36 5.68 -4.66
C ARG A 28 2.65 6.37 -3.49
N ARG A 29 1.61 7.16 -3.76
CA ARG A 29 0.85 7.85 -2.70
C ARG A 29 0.24 6.89 -1.68
N VAL A 30 -0.21 5.71 -2.11
CA VAL A 30 -0.79 4.72 -1.20
C VAL A 30 0.31 4.03 -0.38
N THR A 31 1.45 3.69 -0.99
CA THR A 31 2.62 3.17 -0.27
C THR A 31 3.10 4.15 0.79
N ASP A 32 3.24 5.43 0.45
CA ASP A 32 3.64 6.48 1.38
C ASP A 32 2.64 6.56 2.55
N ALA A 33 1.33 6.59 2.27
CA ALA A 33 0.31 6.63 3.30
C ALA A 33 0.26 5.36 4.18
N ILE A 34 0.62 4.19 3.64
CA ILE A 34 0.74 2.94 4.43
C ILE A 34 1.94 3.07 5.37
N ALA A 35 3.08 3.53 4.89
CA ALA A 35 4.28 3.74 5.70
C ALA A 35 4.01 4.74 6.84
N ASP A 36 3.33 5.86 6.55
CA ASP A 36 2.95 6.86 7.56
C ASP A 36 1.98 6.29 8.62
N THR A 37 1.16 5.30 8.25
CA THR A 37 0.19 4.65 9.15
C THR A 37 0.79 3.44 9.90
N ALA A 38 1.96 2.95 9.47
CA ALA A 38 2.56 1.72 9.96
C ALA A 38 2.99 1.76 11.45
N PRO A 39 3.44 2.87 12.05
CA PRO A 39 3.75 2.90 13.47
C PRO A 39 2.54 2.49 14.33
N ALA A 40 2.75 1.61 15.30
CA ALA A 40 1.69 1.19 16.22
C ALA A 40 1.41 2.29 17.25
N PRO A 41 0.14 2.55 17.61
CA PRO A 41 -0.19 3.39 18.74
C PRO A 41 0.34 2.77 20.03
N VAL A 42 0.74 3.61 20.98
CA VAL A 42 1.11 3.14 22.31
C VAL A 42 -0.17 3.01 23.14
N GLU A 43 -0.49 1.77 23.54
CA GLU A 43 -1.44 1.43 24.61
C GLU A 43 -2.89 1.96 24.48
N ASP A 44 -3.41 2.18 23.27
CA ASP A 44 -4.81 2.57 23.05
C ASP A 44 -5.53 1.64 22.06
N LEU A 45 -6.47 0.84 22.58
CA LEU A 45 -7.29 -0.09 21.80
C LEU A 45 -8.10 0.62 20.70
N HIS A 46 -8.63 1.81 20.97
CA HIS A 46 -9.38 2.59 19.98
C HIS A 46 -8.45 3.06 18.85
N ALA A 47 -7.24 3.51 19.20
CA ALA A 47 -6.23 3.86 18.21
C ALA A 47 -5.80 2.64 17.38
N HIS A 48 -5.64 1.47 17.98
CA HIS A 48 -5.35 0.23 17.25
C HIS A 48 -6.47 -0.13 16.26
N ALA A 49 -7.75 -0.08 16.69
CA ALA A 49 -8.89 -0.30 15.81
C ALA A 49 -8.92 0.72 14.65
N ALA A 50 -8.71 2.01 14.95
CA ALA A 50 -8.70 3.07 13.95
C ALA A 50 -7.56 2.91 12.92
N ARG A 51 -6.35 2.58 13.39
CA ARG A 51 -5.18 2.31 12.55
C ARG A 51 -5.44 1.12 11.62
N SER A 52 -5.94 0.02 12.15
CA SER A 52 -6.21 -1.19 11.36
C SER A 52 -7.29 -0.94 10.31
N ARG A 53 -8.36 -0.21 10.64
CA ARG A 53 -9.35 0.27 9.65
C ARG A 53 -8.72 1.14 8.57
N ARG A 54 -7.76 1.99 8.93
CA ARG A 54 -7.06 2.85 7.98
C ARG A 54 -6.18 2.01 7.03
N LEU A 55 -5.42 1.06 7.54
CA LEU A 55 -4.58 0.17 6.74
C LEU A 55 -5.41 -0.69 5.79
N SER A 56 -6.52 -1.29 6.26
CA SER A 56 -7.46 -2.03 5.41
C SER A 56 -7.90 -1.20 4.19
N LYS A 57 -8.33 0.05 4.41
CA LYS A 57 -8.75 0.96 3.33
C LYS A 57 -7.62 1.29 2.36
N LEU A 58 -6.39 1.44 2.86
CA LEU A 58 -5.22 1.75 2.03
C LEU A 58 -4.82 0.55 1.16
N TYR A 59 -4.77 -0.66 1.72
CA TYR A 59 -4.50 -1.88 0.96
C TYR A 59 -5.61 -2.19 -0.06
N ALA A 60 -6.89 -1.99 0.29
CA ALA A 60 -7.99 -2.09 -0.66
C ALA A 60 -7.85 -1.08 -1.81
N ARG A 61 -7.32 0.12 -1.55
CA ARG A 61 -7.02 1.11 -2.59
C ARG A 61 -5.82 0.70 -3.45
N ARG A 62 -4.79 0.08 -2.85
CA ARG A 62 -3.64 -0.48 -3.55
C ARG A 62 -4.06 -1.58 -4.52
N ALA A 63 -4.94 -2.50 -4.09
CA ALA A 63 -5.49 -3.55 -4.94
C ALA A 63 -6.24 -2.97 -6.15
N ARG A 64 -7.07 -1.94 -5.94
CA ARG A 64 -7.76 -1.24 -7.05
C ARG A 64 -6.80 -0.63 -8.07
N TRP A 65 -5.64 -0.11 -7.63
CA TRP A 65 -4.63 0.40 -8.56
C TRP A 65 -4.00 -0.71 -9.40
N PHE A 66 -3.74 -1.89 -8.80
CA PHE A 66 -3.27 -3.05 -9.56
C PHE A 66 -4.33 -3.56 -10.55
N ALA A 67 -5.61 -3.57 -10.17
CA ALA A 67 -6.69 -3.93 -11.09
C ALA A 67 -6.80 -2.98 -12.30
N VAL A 68 -6.48 -1.69 -12.13
CA VAL A 68 -6.39 -0.73 -13.26
C VAL A 68 -5.21 -1.07 -14.16
N LEU A 69 -4.05 -1.40 -13.58
CA LEU A 69 -2.85 -1.77 -14.34
C LEU A 69 -3.04 -3.08 -15.10
N GLU A 70 -3.65 -4.08 -14.48
CA GLU A 70 -3.97 -5.36 -15.10
C GLU A 70 -4.83 -5.18 -16.36
N ARG A 71 -5.90 -4.38 -16.26
CA ARG A 71 -6.78 -4.08 -17.40
C ARG A 71 -6.05 -3.38 -18.55
N ASP A 72 -5.08 -2.53 -18.23
CA ASP A 72 -4.25 -1.85 -19.22
C ASP A 72 -3.23 -2.80 -19.84
N THR A 73 -2.56 -3.64 -19.04
CA THR A 73 -1.54 -4.58 -19.53
C THR A 73 -2.13 -5.69 -20.37
N VAL A 74 -3.31 -6.21 -20.02
CA VAL A 74 -4.03 -7.22 -20.83
C VAL A 74 -4.39 -6.70 -22.22
N ARG A 75 -4.66 -5.40 -22.37
CA ARG A 75 -4.94 -4.76 -23.67
C ARG A 75 -3.68 -4.55 -24.51
N GLN A 76 -2.50 -4.59 -23.89
CA GLN A 76 -1.22 -4.35 -24.53
C GLN A 76 -0.56 -5.68 -24.89
N HIS A 77 -0.82 -6.17 -26.10
CA HIS A 77 -0.34 -7.48 -26.60
C HIS A 77 1.19 -7.63 -26.69
N HIS A 78 1.95 -6.56 -26.50
CA HIS A 78 3.41 -6.58 -26.51
C HIS A 78 4.03 -6.81 -25.12
N ILE A 79 3.23 -6.83 -24.04
CA ILE A 79 3.71 -7.08 -22.69
C ILE A 79 3.81 -8.59 -22.45
N PRO A 80 4.99 -9.13 -22.07
CA PRO A 80 5.12 -10.53 -21.70
C PRO A 80 4.19 -10.94 -20.56
N LEU A 81 3.59 -12.13 -20.68
CA LEU A 81 2.59 -12.64 -19.71
C LEU A 81 3.09 -12.68 -18.27
N VAL A 82 4.38 -12.90 -18.03
CA VAL A 82 4.98 -12.89 -16.69
C VAL A 82 4.75 -11.55 -15.96
N TYR A 83 4.73 -10.43 -16.67
CA TYR A 83 4.43 -9.13 -16.07
C TYR A 83 2.94 -8.95 -15.75
N VAL A 84 2.06 -9.55 -16.55
CA VAL A 84 0.62 -9.60 -16.25
C VAL A 84 0.40 -10.42 -14.97
N GLN A 85 1.03 -11.59 -14.87
CA GLN A 85 0.96 -12.44 -13.67
C GLN A 85 1.48 -11.71 -12.43
N ALA A 86 2.60 -11.01 -12.53
CA ALA A 86 3.14 -10.23 -11.41
C ALA A 86 2.16 -9.14 -10.91
N VAL A 87 1.42 -8.48 -11.83
CA VAL A 87 0.40 -7.48 -11.46
C VAL A 87 -0.78 -8.15 -10.75
N VAL A 88 -1.24 -9.30 -11.23
CA VAL A 88 -2.32 -10.07 -10.60
C VAL A 88 -1.93 -10.52 -9.20
N GLU A 89 -0.74 -11.10 -9.03
CA GLU A 89 -0.23 -11.54 -7.73
C GLU A 89 -0.09 -10.37 -6.75
N ALA A 90 0.39 -9.22 -7.21
CA ALA A 90 0.48 -8.01 -6.39
C ALA A 90 -0.91 -7.48 -5.98
N GLY A 91 -1.90 -7.57 -6.87
CA GLY A 91 -3.30 -7.26 -6.57
C GLY A 91 -3.88 -8.19 -5.51
N CYS A 92 -3.77 -9.50 -5.71
CA CYS A 92 -4.23 -10.50 -4.76
C CYS A 92 -3.55 -10.37 -3.39
N SER A 93 -2.25 -10.05 -3.37
CA SER A 93 -1.52 -9.80 -2.12
C SER A 93 -2.10 -8.59 -1.37
N ALA A 94 -2.34 -7.47 -2.08
CA ALA A 94 -2.97 -6.30 -1.48
C ALA A 94 -4.40 -6.56 -0.97
N ASP A 95 -5.18 -7.41 -1.65
CA ASP A 95 -6.50 -7.81 -1.16
C ASP A 95 -6.44 -8.67 0.10
N ARG A 96 -5.47 -9.59 0.20
CA ARG A 96 -5.25 -10.37 1.43
C ARG A 96 -4.89 -9.48 2.61
N GLU A 97 -3.99 -8.53 2.41
CA GLU A 97 -3.64 -7.52 3.41
C GLU A 97 -4.86 -6.69 3.83
N ALA A 98 -5.70 -6.28 2.88
CA ALA A 98 -6.92 -5.53 3.19
C ALA A 98 -7.88 -6.33 4.10
N ARG A 99 -8.04 -7.63 3.84
CA ARG A 99 -8.84 -8.53 4.69
C ARG A 99 -8.21 -8.69 6.06
N PHE A 100 -6.92 -9.00 6.12
CA PHE A 100 -6.18 -9.12 7.38
C PHE A 100 -6.37 -7.89 8.29
N TRP A 101 -6.21 -6.69 7.75
CA TRP A 101 -6.40 -5.46 8.51
C TRP A 101 -7.86 -5.14 8.86
N THR A 102 -8.82 -5.72 8.13
CA THR A 102 -10.25 -5.64 8.46
C THR A 102 -10.55 -6.53 9.65
N ASP A 103 -10.15 -7.80 9.59
CA ASP A 103 -10.33 -8.76 10.68
C ASP A 103 -9.62 -8.26 11.95
N THR A 104 -8.39 -7.74 11.80
CA THR A 104 -7.65 -7.10 12.89
C THR A 104 -8.43 -5.93 13.52
N ALA A 105 -9.06 -5.08 12.71
CA ALA A 105 -9.83 -3.96 13.24
C ALA A 105 -11.06 -4.41 14.03
N ASP A 106 -11.71 -5.48 13.57
CA ASP A 106 -12.88 -6.06 14.21
C ASP A 106 -12.50 -6.76 15.52
N ASP A 107 -11.32 -7.39 15.59
CA ASP A 107 -10.78 -7.96 16.83
C ASP A 107 -10.48 -6.86 17.88
N TRP A 108 -9.83 -5.75 17.49
CA TRP A 108 -9.63 -4.62 18.41
C TRP A 108 -10.96 -4.03 18.89
N GLN A 109 -11.96 -3.95 18.00
CA GLN A 109 -13.31 -3.51 18.38
C GLN A 109 -13.99 -4.49 19.35
N ALA A 110 -13.82 -5.80 19.16
CA ALA A 110 -14.34 -6.81 20.07
C ALA A 110 -13.69 -6.71 21.46
N LEU A 111 -12.38 -6.43 21.54
CA LEU A 111 -11.68 -6.19 22.82
C LEU A 111 -12.24 -4.97 23.56
N ILE A 112 -12.47 -3.86 22.85
CA ILE A 112 -13.12 -2.65 23.42
C ILE A 112 -14.49 -2.99 24.01
N GLU A 113 -15.24 -3.85 23.33
CA GLU A 113 -16.61 -4.25 23.70
C GLU A 113 -16.66 -5.44 24.67
N ALA A 114 -15.50 -5.93 25.14
CA ALA A 114 -15.37 -7.14 25.96
C ALA A 114 -16.07 -8.38 25.36
N ARG A 115 -16.08 -8.50 24.03
CA ARG A 115 -16.59 -9.66 23.29
C ARG A 115 -15.46 -10.64 22.95
N PRO A 116 -15.78 -11.93 22.73
CA PRO A 116 -14.82 -12.88 22.21
C PRO A 116 -14.23 -12.41 20.87
N THR A 117 -12.91 -12.50 20.72
CA THR A 117 -12.16 -12.19 19.49
C THR A 117 -12.01 -13.44 18.61
N SER A 118 -11.67 -13.27 17.33
CA SER A 118 -11.41 -14.39 16.42
C SER A 118 -10.02 -15.03 16.65
N ASP A 119 -9.75 -16.20 16.06
CA ASP A 119 -8.43 -16.88 16.11
C ASP A 119 -7.28 -16.00 15.54
N VAL A 120 -7.61 -15.00 14.72
CA VAL A 120 -6.65 -14.00 14.20
C VAL A 120 -6.07 -13.17 15.35
N ALA A 121 -6.86 -12.85 16.37
CA ALA A 121 -6.38 -12.19 17.59
C ALA A 121 -5.39 -13.08 18.38
N GLY A 122 -5.59 -14.41 18.36
CA GLY A 122 -4.63 -15.37 18.92
C GLY A 122 -3.29 -15.34 18.20
N ALA A 123 -3.30 -15.17 16.87
CA ALA A 123 -2.08 -14.97 16.08
C ALA A 123 -1.46 -13.57 16.28
N MET A 124 -2.25 -12.56 16.66
CA MET A 124 -1.73 -11.22 16.95
C MET A 124 -0.95 -11.12 18.26
N SER A 125 -1.30 -11.92 19.26
CA SER A 125 -0.51 -12.06 20.50
C SER A 125 0.93 -12.55 20.21
N ASN A 126 1.16 -13.20 19.08
CA ASN A 126 2.49 -13.66 18.65
C ASN A 126 3.39 -12.57 18.04
N TRP A 127 2.90 -11.36 17.75
CA TRP A 127 3.77 -10.30 17.19
C TRP A 127 4.86 -9.83 18.15
N HIS A 128 4.61 -9.92 19.47
CA HIS A 128 5.62 -9.70 20.50
C HIS A 128 6.63 -10.86 20.60
N GLU A 129 6.23 -12.09 20.21
CA GLU A 129 7.09 -13.28 20.20
C GLU A 129 7.88 -13.46 18.88
N LEU A 130 7.46 -12.81 17.78
CA LEU A 130 8.10 -12.91 16.47
C LEU A 130 9.40 -12.09 16.32
N GLY A 131 9.86 -11.42 17.39
CA GLY A 131 11.24 -10.96 17.52
C GLY A 131 11.78 -10.12 16.35
N LEU A 132 10.94 -9.28 15.71
CA LEU A 132 11.45 -8.29 14.77
C LEU A 132 12.31 -7.30 15.59
N PRO A 133 13.62 -7.24 15.34
CA PRO A 133 14.53 -6.53 16.22
C PRO A 133 14.30 -5.02 16.14
N ASP A 134 14.14 -4.39 17.31
CA ASP A 134 14.53 -3.00 17.50
C ASP A 134 16.03 -2.91 17.20
N GLU A 135 16.38 -2.24 16.10
CA GLU A 135 17.75 -1.83 15.73
C GLU A 135 18.71 -2.96 15.26
N PRO A 136 19.30 -2.87 14.05
CA PRO A 136 20.45 -3.71 13.72
C PRO A 136 21.62 -3.30 14.63
N PRO A 137 22.35 -4.23 15.27
CA PRO A 137 23.51 -3.86 16.06
C PRO A 137 24.50 -3.12 15.17
N ALA A 138 24.91 -1.92 15.61
CA ALA A 138 25.91 -1.12 14.93
C ALA A 138 27.14 -2.01 14.59
N PRO A 139 27.72 -1.89 13.39
CA PRO A 139 28.91 -2.64 13.05
C PRO A 139 30.02 -2.27 14.03
N SER A 140 30.39 -3.21 14.89
CA SER A 140 31.54 -3.09 15.77
C SER A 140 32.77 -2.86 14.89
N SER A 141 33.30 -1.64 14.94
CA SER A 141 34.57 -1.31 14.30
C SER A 141 35.66 -2.20 14.90
N PRO A 142 36.50 -2.86 14.10
CA PRO A 142 37.61 -3.63 14.64
C PRO A 142 38.64 -2.64 15.20
N ALA A 143 38.68 -2.53 16.53
CA ALA A 143 39.80 -1.94 17.22
C ALA A 143 41.02 -2.84 16.99
N GLY A 144 41.83 -2.49 16.00
CA GLY A 144 43.18 -3.00 15.88
C GLY A 144 43.97 -2.57 17.11
N SER A 145 44.49 -3.54 17.85
CA SER A 145 45.56 -3.29 18.81
C SER A 145 46.71 -4.22 18.48
N ILE A 146 47.68 -3.65 17.77
CA ILE A 146 49.05 -4.14 17.67
C ILE A 146 49.70 -3.92 19.05
N ARG A 147 50.08 -4.99 19.74
CA ARG A 147 51.39 -5.11 20.39
C ARG A 147 51.67 -6.53 20.87
#